data_AF-A0A9D6A3Y0-F1
#
_entry.id   AF-A0A9D6A3Y0-F1
#
_cell.length_a   1.000
_cell.length_b   1.000
_cell.length_c   1.000
_cell.angle_alpha   90.00
_cell.angle_beta   90.00
_cell.angle_gamma   90.00
#
_symmetry.space_group_name_H-M   'P 1'
#
loop_
_entity.id
_entity.type
_entity.pdbx_description
1 polymer ?
#
loop_
_entity_poly.entity_id
_entity_poly.type
_entity_poly.pdbx_seq_one_letter_code
_entity_poly.pdbx_strand_id
1 'polypeptide(L)'
;MGIKKTIITLGLGALIAQGLTTASAQAPKGKGKPAIDFADMDLKVRPQTDFYHYVNGGWIKKNPLKPAYSRFGTFDVLQDSSTAQIRQIVEELSHSQQVKGSNEYRIATLYAQALDSVTRNAQGAQPIKRQLARIEALQS
;
A
#
# COMPACT_ATOMS: atom_id res chain seq x y z
N MET A 1 28.32 -28.76 54.32
CA MET A 1 27.81 -28.93 52.95
C MET A 1 26.29 -28.85 53.03
N GLY A 2 25.64 -27.70 53.18
CA GLY A 2 25.63 -26.51 52.33
C GLY A 2 24.15 -26.13 52.16
N ILE A 3 23.56 -25.53 53.20
CA ILE A 3 22.12 -25.21 53.35
C ILE A 3 21.71 -24.23 52.24
N LYS A 4 20.75 -24.63 51.39
CA LYS A 4 20.16 -23.73 50.39
C LYS A 4 19.19 -22.78 51.10
N LYS A 5 19.58 -21.50 51.21
CA LYS A 5 18.75 -20.42 51.74
C LYS A 5 17.74 -19.97 50.67
N THR A 6 16.47 -20.22 50.94
CA THR A 6 15.33 -19.54 50.29
C THR A 6 15.34 -18.08 50.73
N ILE A 7 15.56 -17.15 49.80
CA ILE A 7 15.45 -15.72 50.06
C ILE A 7 14.19 -15.22 49.36
N ILE A 8 13.19 -14.91 50.19
CA ILE A 8 12.03 -14.09 49.85
C ILE A 8 12.53 -12.65 49.82
N THR A 9 12.45 -11.98 48.66
CA THR A 9 12.66 -10.54 48.57
C THR A 9 11.37 -9.88 48.08
N LEU A 10 10.65 -9.29 49.04
CA LEU A 10 9.70 -8.20 48.80
C LEU A 10 10.51 -6.98 48.32
N GLY A 11 10.28 -6.55 47.09
CA GLY A 11 10.95 -5.42 46.48
C GLY A 11 9.99 -4.63 45.61
N LEU A 12 9.36 -3.64 46.24
CA LEU A 12 9.12 -2.27 45.76
C LEU A 12 8.61 -2.06 44.33
N GLY A 13 7.40 -1.50 44.25
CA GLY A 13 6.74 -1.11 43.00
C GLY A 13 7.61 -0.22 42.10
N ALA A 14 7.77 -0.66 40.86
CA ALA A 14 8.13 0.19 39.75
C ALA A 14 6.90 0.28 38.83
N LEU A 15 6.30 1.47 38.80
CA LEU A 15 5.34 1.90 37.80
C LEU A 15 5.90 1.56 36.41
N ILE A 16 5.26 0.63 35.71
CA ILE A 16 5.57 0.36 34.31
C ILE A 16 4.91 1.47 33.49
N ALA A 17 5.60 2.60 33.34
CA ALA A 17 5.35 3.53 32.25
C ALA A 17 5.94 2.91 30.97
N GLN A 18 5.19 2.04 30.30
CA GLN A 18 5.52 1.69 28.91
C GLN A 18 5.22 2.91 28.05
N GLY A 19 6.23 3.76 27.92
CA GLY A 19 6.29 4.76 26.87
C GLY A 19 6.14 4.06 25.53
N LEU A 20 5.14 4.52 24.78
CA LEU A 20 4.86 4.19 23.40
C LEU A 20 6.16 4.36 22.58
N THR A 21 6.88 3.27 22.33
CA THR A 21 7.98 3.25 21.37
C THR A 21 7.33 3.32 19.99
N THR A 22 7.22 4.53 19.45
CA THR A 22 6.97 4.72 18.02
C THR A 22 8.17 4.11 17.30
N ALA A 23 8.05 2.86 16.87
CA ALA A 23 8.94 2.25 15.91
C ALA A 23 8.81 3.06 14.61
N SER A 24 9.67 4.06 14.46
CA SER A 24 9.98 4.65 13.16
C SER A 24 10.55 3.51 12.32
N ALA A 25 9.73 2.89 11.47
CA ALA A 25 10.21 2.03 10.42
C ALA A 25 11.08 2.88 9.49
N GLN A 26 12.39 2.90 9.74
CA GLN A 26 13.34 3.44 8.80
C GLN A 26 13.35 2.52 7.58
N ALA A 27 12.68 2.97 6.52
CA ALA A 27 12.77 2.35 5.22
C ALA A 27 14.25 2.18 4.85
N PRO A 28 14.66 1.01 4.33
CA PRO A 28 16.05 0.79 3.92
C PRO A 28 16.42 1.85 2.89
N LYS A 29 17.47 2.63 3.19
CA LYS A 29 18.04 3.59 2.24
C LYS A 29 18.74 2.81 1.13
N GLY A 30 17.97 2.39 0.13
CA GLY A 30 18.52 1.89 -1.12
C GLY A 30 19.42 2.94 -1.76
N LYS A 31 20.43 2.53 -2.53
CA LYS A 31 21.20 3.45 -3.37
C LYS A 31 20.21 4.28 -4.18
N GLY A 32 20.17 5.59 -3.94
CA GLY A 32 19.18 6.47 -4.57
C GLY A 32 19.26 6.34 -6.08
N LYS A 33 18.10 6.34 -6.75
CA LYS A 33 18.09 6.48 -8.22
C LYS A 33 18.76 7.82 -8.57
N PRO A 34 19.61 7.87 -9.62
CA PRO A 34 20.22 9.12 -10.03
C PRO A 34 19.12 10.15 -10.36
N ALA A 35 19.37 11.42 -10.07
CA ALA A 35 18.42 12.49 -10.34
C ALA A 35 18.09 12.61 -11.83
N ILE A 36 19.05 12.31 -12.70
CA ILE A 36 18.90 12.18 -14.15
C ILE A 36 19.51 10.85 -14.54
N ASP A 37 18.73 9.99 -15.18
CA ASP A 37 19.21 8.76 -15.78
C ASP A 37 19.53 9.00 -17.26
N PHE A 38 20.82 9.08 -17.60
CA PHE A 38 21.25 9.27 -18.98
C PHE A 38 20.84 8.13 -19.91
N ALA A 39 20.51 6.95 -19.37
CA ALA A 39 20.01 5.83 -20.16
C ALA A 39 18.57 6.05 -20.66
N ASP A 40 17.84 7.02 -20.12
CA ASP A 40 16.49 7.39 -20.54
C ASP A 40 16.49 8.39 -21.71
N MET A 41 17.66 8.98 -22.02
CA MET A 41 17.85 9.94 -23.09
C MET A 41 18.07 9.27 -24.46
N ASP A 42 17.73 9.98 -25.53
CA ASP A 42 18.12 9.65 -26.90
C ASP A 42 19.07 10.72 -27.46
N LEU A 43 20.38 10.49 -27.29
CA LEU A 43 21.42 11.44 -27.70
C LEU A 43 21.57 11.56 -29.23
N LYS A 44 20.85 10.77 -30.02
CA LYS A 44 20.81 10.93 -31.49
C LYS A 44 19.85 12.04 -31.92
N VAL A 45 18.90 12.41 -31.06
CA VAL A 45 17.98 13.53 -31.29
C VAL A 45 18.69 14.82 -30.91
N ARG A 46 18.61 15.85 -31.75
CA ARG A 46 19.16 17.16 -31.39
C ARG A 46 18.24 17.83 -30.37
N PRO A 47 18.73 18.30 -29.21
CA PRO A 47 17.86 18.90 -28.18
C PRO A 47 17.15 20.17 -28.66
N GLN A 48 17.71 20.87 -29.66
CA GLN A 48 17.11 22.08 -30.23
C GLN A 48 15.90 21.79 -31.14
N THR A 49 15.78 20.56 -31.66
CA THR A 49 14.69 20.19 -32.57
C THR A 49 13.55 19.48 -31.86
N ASP A 50 13.88 18.60 -30.92
CA ASP A 50 12.90 17.90 -30.09
C ASP A 50 13.52 17.57 -28.73
N PHE A 51 13.35 18.48 -27.79
CA PHE A 51 13.89 18.31 -26.44
C PHE A 51 13.20 17.16 -25.69
N TYR A 52 11.93 16.87 -25.97
CA TYR A 52 11.18 15.82 -25.29
C TYR A 52 11.73 14.44 -25.65
N HIS A 53 11.95 14.15 -26.93
CA HIS A 53 12.55 12.89 -27.36
C HIS A 53 14.05 12.82 -27.03
N TYR A 54 14.78 13.94 -27.02
CA TYR A 54 16.16 13.95 -26.54
C TYR A 54 16.27 13.49 -25.08
N VAL A 55 15.40 13.99 -24.20
CA VAL A 55 15.44 13.65 -22.76
C VAL A 55 14.79 12.29 -22.45
N ASN A 56 13.71 11.92 -23.15
CA ASN A 56 12.88 10.76 -22.78
C ASN A 56 12.90 9.60 -23.79
N GLY A 57 13.58 9.75 -24.94
CA GLY A 57 13.48 8.81 -26.05
C GLY A 57 13.98 7.40 -25.71
N GLY A 58 14.97 7.28 -24.83
CA GLY A 58 15.41 6.00 -24.28
C GLY A 58 14.36 5.36 -23.36
N TRP A 59 13.73 6.17 -22.50
CA TRP A 59 12.65 5.70 -21.62
C TRP A 59 11.45 5.20 -22.42
N ILE A 60 11.01 5.96 -23.41
CA ILE A 60 9.86 5.62 -24.28
C ILE A 60 10.11 4.26 -24.97
N LYS A 61 11.33 4.03 -25.48
CA LYS A 61 11.70 2.75 -26.12
C LYS A 61 11.67 1.57 -25.15
N LYS A 62 12.06 1.77 -23.88
CA LYS A 62 12.10 0.73 -22.85
C LYS A 62 10.74 0.44 -22.22
N ASN A 63 9.78 1.37 -22.33
CA ASN A 63 8.50 1.31 -21.64
C ASN A 63 7.32 1.37 -22.63
N PRO A 64 7.12 0.32 -23.46
CA PRO A 64 5.96 0.26 -24.33
C PRO A 64 4.66 0.24 -23.52
N LEU A 65 3.62 0.88 -24.06
CA LEU A 65 2.31 0.92 -23.41
C LEU A 65 1.73 -0.49 -23.30
N LYS A 66 1.49 -0.94 -22.06
CA LYS A 66 0.88 -2.25 -21.79
C LYS A 66 -0.65 -2.15 -21.96
N PRO A 67 -1.36 -3.24 -22.30
CA PRO A 67 -2.81 -3.21 -22.54
C PRO A 67 -3.66 -2.69 -21.38
N ALA A 68 -3.17 -2.81 -20.15
CA ALA A 68 -3.85 -2.31 -18.94
C ALA A 68 -3.84 -0.78 -18.81
N TYR A 69 -3.07 -0.06 -19.63
CA TYR A 69 -2.86 1.38 -19.51
C TYR A 69 -3.27 2.10 -20.81
N SER A 70 -3.95 3.24 -20.69
CA SER A 70 -4.20 4.17 -21.81
C SER A 70 -3.08 5.19 -22.00
N ARG A 71 -2.28 5.42 -20.96
CA ARG A 71 -1.04 6.20 -20.93
C ARG A 71 -0.07 5.59 -19.91
N PHE A 72 1.23 5.76 -20.13
CA PHE A 72 2.23 5.29 -19.17
C PHE A 72 3.40 6.27 -19.08
N GLY A 73 3.76 6.63 -17.86
CA GLY A 73 4.82 7.58 -17.52
C GLY A 73 5.34 7.36 -16.11
N THR A 74 6.25 8.22 -15.67
CA THR A 74 6.87 8.13 -14.33
C THR A 74 5.86 8.20 -13.18
N PHE A 75 4.77 8.94 -13.33
CA PHE A 75 3.71 8.97 -12.31
C PHE A 75 2.98 7.62 -12.18
N ASP A 76 2.81 6.91 -13.29
CA ASP A 76 2.20 5.58 -13.27
C ASP A 76 3.16 4.57 -12.62
N VAL A 77 4.47 4.67 -12.90
CA VAL A 77 5.50 3.88 -12.20
C VAL A 77 5.48 4.13 -10.69
N LEU A 78 5.34 5.38 -10.27
CA LEU A 78 5.20 5.73 -8.85
C LEU A 78 3.91 5.14 -8.25
N GLN A 79 2.78 5.32 -8.94
CA GLN A 79 1.50 4.77 -8.52
C GLN A 79 1.55 3.25 -8.37
N ASP A 80 2.13 2.52 -9.34
CA ASP A 80 2.28 1.07 -9.29
C ASP A 80 3.11 0.65 -8.08
N SER A 81 4.25 1.32 -7.85
CA SER A 81 5.13 1.02 -6.72
C SER A 81 4.47 1.30 -5.37
N SER A 82 3.79 2.44 -5.23
CA SER A 82 3.05 2.79 -4.01
C SER A 82 1.87 1.83 -3.78
N THR A 83 1.15 1.47 -4.83
CA THR A 83 0.03 0.51 -4.74
C THR A 83 0.53 -0.87 -4.31
N ALA A 84 1.66 -1.33 -4.85
CA ALA A 84 2.27 -2.59 -4.45
C ALA A 84 2.70 -2.58 -2.96
N GLN A 85 3.31 -1.49 -2.49
CA GLN A 85 3.68 -1.33 -1.08
C GLN A 85 2.47 -1.32 -0.14
N ILE A 86 1.42 -0.55 -0.50
CA ILE A 86 0.17 -0.53 0.27
C ILE A 86 -0.46 -1.92 0.30
N ARG A 87 -0.51 -2.60 -0.84
CA ARG A 87 -1.03 -3.97 -0.92
C ARG A 87 -0.27 -4.90 0.03
N GLN A 88 1.06 -4.85 0.03
CA GLN A 88 1.87 -5.65 0.94
C GLN A 88 1.52 -5.37 2.41
N ILE A 89 1.44 -4.09 2.81
CA ILE A 89 1.06 -3.70 4.18
C ILE A 89 -0.32 -4.25 4.55
N VAL A 90 -1.31 -4.12 3.65
CA VAL A 90 -2.67 -4.58 3.90
C VAL A 90 -2.76 -6.11 3.96
N GLU A 91 -2.01 -6.82 3.11
CA GLU A 91 -1.93 -8.29 3.14
C GLU A 91 -1.29 -8.77 4.44
N GLU A 92 -0.15 -8.19 4.86
CA GLU A 92 0.47 -8.47 6.15
C GLU A 92 -0.48 -8.20 7.31
N LEU A 93 -1.18 -7.06 7.29
CA LEU A 93 -2.18 -6.72 8.29
C LEU A 93 -3.32 -7.74 8.32
N SER A 94 -3.81 -8.19 7.15
CA SER A 94 -4.94 -9.11 7.03
C SER A 94 -4.66 -10.49 7.61
N HIS A 95 -3.38 -10.90 7.64
CA HIS A 95 -2.95 -12.16 8.26
C HIS A 95 -2.72 -12.06 9.79
N SER A 96 -2.72 -10.85 10.35
CA SER A 96 -2.59 -10.64 11.80
C SER A 96 -3.95 -10.75 12.50
N GLN A 97 -3.97 -10.90 13.83
CA GLN A 97 -5.23 -10.84 14.59
C GLN A 97 -5.63 -9.38 14.85
N GLN A 98 -6.80 -8.97 14.37
CA GLN A 98 -7.31 -7.61 14.56
C GLN A 98 -8.43 -7.57 15.62
N VAL A 99 -8.50 -6.46 16.36
CA VAL A 99 -9.59 -6.21 17.30
C VAL A 99 -10.82 -5.75 16.52
N LYS A 100 -11.93 -6.48 16.64
CA LYS A 100 -13.18 -6.14 15.95
C LYS A 100 -13.58 -4.68 16.23
N GLY A 101 -13.83 -3.93 15.17
CA GLY A 101 -14.20 -2.51 15.24
C GLY A 101 -13.04 -1.52 15.19
N SER A 102 -11.79 -1.97 15.31
CA SER A 102 -10.61 -1.14 15.11
C SER A 102 -10.42 -0.73 13.64
N ASN A 103 -9.52 0.22 13.38
CA ASN A 103 -9.21 0.63 12.00
C ASN A 103 -8.56 -0.51 11.22
N GLU A 104 -7.69 -1.27 11.87
CA GLU A 104 -7.03 -2.45 11.30
C GLU A 104 -8.06 -3.49 10.86
N TYR A 105 -9.02 -3.78 11.73
CA TYR A 105 -10.12 -4.70 11.41
C TYR A 105 -10.94 -4.21 10.22
N ARG A 106 -11.26 -2.91 10.15
CA ARG A 106 -12.01 -2.31 9.04
C ARG A 106 -11.24 -2.42 7.72
N ILE A 107 -9.93 -2.13 7.73
CA ILE A 107 -9.06 -2.23 6.55
C ILE A 107 -8.98 -3.67 6.07
N ALA A 108 -8.70 -4.62 6.97
CA ALA A 108 -8.60 -6.04 6.63
C ALA A 108 -9.93 -6.60 6.10
N THR A 109 -11.04 -6.22 6.73
CA THR A 109 -12.39 -6.65 6.31
C THR A 109 -12.74 -6.11 4.92
N LEU A 110 -12.49 -4.82 4.68
CA LEU A 110 -12.76 -4.19 3.38
C LEU A 110 -11.93 -4.85 2.27
N TYR A 111 -10.65 -5.11 2.55
CA TYR A 111 -9.76 -5.78 1.60
C TYR A 111 -10.25 -7.19 1.25
N ALA A 112 -10.59 -8.00 2.26
CA ALA A 112 -11.12 -9.34 2.05
C ALA A 112 -12.42 -9.34 1.23
N GLN A 113 -13.34 -8.42 1.55
CA GLN A 113 -14.60 -8.26 0.81
C GLN A 113 -14.38 -7.82 -0.64
N ALA A 114 -13.40 -6.96 -0.90
CA ALA A 114 -13.07 -6.50 -2.25
C ALA A 114 -12.50 -7.63 -3.12
N LEU A 115 -11.77 -8.58 -2.52
CA LEU A 115 -11.19 -9.73 -3.22
C LEU A 115 -12.17 -10.90 -3.42
N ASP A 116 -13.24 -10.99 -2.63
CA ASP A 116 -14.23 -12.07 -2.72
C ASP A 116 -15.22 -11.86 -3.89
N SER A 117 -14.70 -12.10 -5.10
CA SER A 117 -15.49 -12.06 -6.32
C SER A 117 -16.60 -13.12 -6.38
N VAL A 118 -16.44 -14.26 -5.67
CA VAL A 118 -17.42 -15.36 -5.69
C VAL A 118 -18.70 -14.91 -4.99
N THR A 119 -18.58 -14.42 -3.75
CA THR A 119 -19.73 -13.90 -3.02
C THR A 119 -20.36 -12.72 -3.73
N ARG A 120 -19.55 -11.77 -4.23
CA ARG A 120 -20.04 -10.62 -4.99
C ARG A 120 -20.87 -11.05 -6.20
N ASN A 121 -20.38 -12.01 -6.99
CA ASN A 121 -21.07 -12.48 -8.18
C ASN A 121 -22.36 -13.23 -7.83
N ALA A 122 -22.35 -14.04 -6.77
CA ALA A 122 -23.55 -14.75 -6.29
C ALA A 122 -24.64 -13.78 -5.81
N GLN A 123 -24.26 -12.67 -5.14
CA GLN A 123 -25.20 -11.66 -4.66
C GLN A 123 -25.78 -10.78 -5.78
N GLY A 124 -25.05 -10.61 -6.89
CA GLY A 124 -25.46 -9.75 -8.00
C GLY A 124 -25.87 -8.35 -7.53
N ALA A 125 -27.00 -7.84 -8.04
CA ALA A 125 -27.51 -6.52 -7.68
C ALA A 125 -28.34 -6.47 -6.38
N GLN A 126 -28.52 -7.59 -5.68
CA GLN A 126 -29.40 -7.64 -4.48
C GLN A 126 -29.04 -6.58 -3.40
N PRO A 127 -27.75 -6.32 -3.08
CA PRO A 127 -27.38 -5.37 -2.02
C PRO A 127 -27.82 -3.92 -2.25
N ILE A 128 -28.10 -3.53 -3.50
CA ILE A 128 -28.47 -2.16 -3.87
C ILE A 128 -29.97 -1.97 -4.15
N LYS A 129 -30.75 -3.06 -4.25
CA LYS A 129 -32.17 -2.99 -4.65
C LYS A 129 -33.02 -2.09 -3.76
N ARG A 130 -32.79 -2.11 -2.45
CA ARG A 130 -33.54 -1.26 -1.52
C ARG A 130 -33.27 0.22 -1.78
N GLN A 131 -32.03 0.59 -2.11
CA GLN A 131 -31.64 1.96 -2.43
C GLN A 131 -32.27 2.39 -3.76
N LEU A 132 -32.29 1.50 -4.76
CA LEU A 132 -32.96 1.76 -6.05
C LEU A 132 -34.46 1.99 -5.86
N ALA A 133 -35.15 1.13 -5.09
CA ALA A 133 -36.57 1.29 -4.80
C ALA A 133 -36.89 2.62 -4.08
N ARG A 134 -35.99 3.11 -3.21
CA ARG A 134 -36.14 4.42 -2.57
C ARG A 134 -36.03 5.58 -3.56
N ILE A 135 -35.18 5.46 -4.57
CA ILE A 135 -35.03 6.49 -5.63
C ILE A 135 -36.25 6.48 -6.54
N GLU A 136 -36.72 5.29 -6.93
CA GLU A 136 -37.92 5.13 -7.79
C GLU A 136 -39.19 5.67 -7.13
N ALA A 137 -39.26 5.68 -5.80
CA ALA A 137 -40.39 6.20 -5.05
C ALA A 137 -40.39 7.75 -4.91
N LEU A 138 -39.35 8.44 -5.38
CA LEU A 138 -39.33 9.90 -5.37
C LEU A 138 -40.31 10.45 -6.41
N GLN A 139 -41.24 11.29 -5.97
CA GLN A 139 -42.13 12.04 -6.86
C GLN A 139 -41.53 13.44 -7.11
N SER A 140 -41.73 13.93 -8.34
CA SER A 140 -41.34 15.27 -8.78
C SER A 140 -42.17 16.37 -8.12
#